data_AF-A0A820WB58-F1
#
_entry.id   AF-A0A820WB58-F1
#
_cell.length_a   1.000
_cell.length_b   1.000
_cell.length_c   1.000
_cell.angle_alpha   90.00
_cell.angle_beta   90.00
_cell.angle_gamma   90.00
#
_symmetry.space_group_name_H-M   'P 1'
#
loop_
_entity.id
_entity.type
_entity.pdbx_description
1 polymer ?
#
loop_
_entity_poly.entity_id
_entity_poly.type
_entity_poly.pdbx_seq_one_letter_code
_entity_poly.pdbx_strand_id
1 'polypeptide(L)'
;VTWPMIFILTAQLLYINACMKGEECIPTTWDIFYEKWGWMLIYWNLAGVPFVYAFQANYILVNSLRTQNPTEGISMTLIMVLFVILVLAYYIWDSSQAQKNRFRMQQRGTYVPRSAFPQVPWNTLKNPKYLKTECGSTLLIDGWWKYCRKPHYTADICMATCWALSCHQWPGVLPYFYPAFFFGMIVHRYTRDVARCKAKYSKDWKTYCDRVPYAFIPGII
;
A
#
# COMPACT_ATOMS: atom_id res chain seq x y z
N VAL A 1 11.91 17.49 18.19
CA VAL A 1 11.18 16.48 17.38
C VAL A 1 10.93 15.26 18.26
N THR A 2 9.69 14.81 18.40
CA THR A 2 9.32 13.67 19.28
C THR A 2 9.42 12.33 18.58
N TRP A 3 9.41 11.21 19.33
CA TRP A 3 9.42 9.86 18.78
C TRP A 3 8.28 9.57 17.78
N PRO A 4 7.01 9.93 18.05
CA PRO A 4 5.93 9.86 17.06
C PRO A 4 6.20 10.66 15.79
N MET A 5 6.78 11.86 15.93
CA MET A 5 7.10 12.69 14.78
C MET A 5 8.18 12.02 13.91
N ILE A 6 9.22 11.44 14.53
CA ILE A 6 10.25 10.67 13.81
C ILE A 6 9.62 9.47 13.08
N PHE A 7 8.69 8.76 13.74
CA PHE A 7 7.95 7.66 13.14
C PHE A 7 7.17 8.09 11.90
N ILE A 8 6.34 9.12 12.02
CA ILE A 8 5.52 9.63 10.90
C ILE A 8 6.39 10.12 9.75
N LEU A 9 7.44 10.89 10.04
CA LEU A 9 8.36 11.38 9.01
C LEU A 9 9.04 10.22 8.27
N THR A 10 9.48 9.19 9.00
CA THR A 10 10.09 8.01 8.39
C THR A 10 9.09 7.26 7.53
N ALA A 11 7.88 7.04 8.05
CA ALA A 11 6.84 6.28 7.35
C ALA A 11 6.39 6.98 6.05
N GLN A 12 6.19 8.29 6.10
CA GLN A 12 5.82 9.08 4.92
C GLN A 12 6.97 9.19 3.92
N LEU A 13 8.21 9.34 4.38
CA LEU A 13 9.38 9.37 3.50
C LEU A 13 9.57 8.03 2.78
N LEU A 14 9.41 6.90 3.47
CA LEU A 14 9.44 5.57 2.84
C LEU A 14 8.34 5.43 1.78
N TYR A 15 7.13 5.89 2.08
CA TYR A 15 5.98 5.82 1.17
C TYR A 15 6.19 6.68 -0.08
N ILE A 16 6.55 7.96 0.09
CA ILE A 16 6.82 8.88 -1.02
C ILE A 16 7.99 8.34 -1.86
N ASN A 17 9.06 7.89 -1.22
CA ASN A 17 10.22 7.35 -1.93
C ASN A 17 9.85 6.13 -2.79
N ALA A 18 8.99 5.23 -2.29
CA ALA A 18 8.53 4.10 -3.10
C ALA A 18 7.67 4.53 -4.29
N CYS A 19 6.83 5.56 -4.13
CA CYS A 19 6.07 6.13 -5.26
C CYS A 19 7.00 6.73 -6.31
N MET A 20 8.02 7.49 -5.91
CA MET A 20 9.01 8.09 -6.83
C MET A 20 9.87 7.02 -7.52
N LYS A 21 10.34 6.04 -6.74
CA LYS A 21 11.13 4.91 -7.23
C LYS A 21 10.36 4.03 -8.21
N GLY A 22 9.06 3.87 -8.00
CA GLY A 22 8.16 3.07 -8.81
C GLY A 22 7.30 3.88 -9.77
N GLU A 23 7.75 5.07 -10.17
CA GLU A 23 7.01 5.97 -11.07
C GLU A 23 6.57 5.24 -12.34
N GLU A 24 7.40 4.36 -12.90
CA GLU A 24 7.07 3.58 -14.11
C GLU A 24 5.86 2.64 -13.92
N CYS A 25 5.46 2.37 -12.69
CA CYS A 25 4.30 1.56 -12.36
C CYS A 25 3.00 2.38 -12.31
N ILE A 26 3.09 3.70 -12.07
CA ILE A 26 1.93 4.59 -11.90
C ILE A 26 1.06 4.66 -13.17
N PRO A 27 1.61 4.72 -14.40
CA PRO A 27 0.79 4.75 -15.60
C PRO A 27 -0.18 3.58 -15.68
N THR A 28 0.13 2.42 -15.09
CA THR A 28 -0.72 1.22 -15.10
C THR A 28 -1.86 1.21 -14.07
N THR A 29 -1.99 2.27 -13.29
CA THR A 29 -3.04 2.41 -12.29
C THR A 29 -4.39 2.69 -12.92
N TRP A 30 -5.44 2.48 -12.12
CA TRP A 30 -6.81 2.65 -12.59
C TRP A 30 -7.11 4.10 -12.97
N ASP A 31 -6.67 5.04 -12.14
CA ASP A 31 -6.93 6.47 -12.29
C ASP A 31 -6.39 7.00 -13.62
N ILE A 32 -5.24 6.48 -14.08
CA ILE A 32 -4.64 6.84 -15.36
C ILE A 32 -5.30 6.11 -16.55
N PHE A 33 -5.58 4.81 -16.42
CA PHE A 33 -6.08 4.01 -17.55
C PHE A 33 -7.59 4.14 -17.82
N TYR A 34 -8.40 4.43 -16.80
CA TYR A 34 -9.86 4.26 -16.87
C TYR A 34 -10.66 5.46 -16.36
N GLU A 35 -10.16 6.22 -15.39
CA GLU A 35 -10.93 7.33 -14.85
C GLU A 35 -10.77 8.57 -15.73
N LYS A 36 -11.91 9.23 -15.98
CA LYS A 36 -11.92 10.50 -16.71
C LYS A 36 -11.50 11.60 -15.77
N TRP A 37 -10.62 12.47 -16.24
CA TRP A 37 -10.18 13.63 -15.49
C TRP A 37 -11.36 14.56 -15.16
N GLY A 38 -11.40 15.04 -13.93
CA GLY A 38 -12.50 15.87 -13.44
C GLY A 38 -12.29 16.31 -12.00
N TRP A 39 -13.26 17.05 -11.46
CA TRP A 39 -13.16 17.68 -10.13
C TRP A 39 -12.75 16.71 -9.02
N MET A 40 -13.32 15.51 -9.00
CA MET A 40 -13.02 14.50 -7.95
C MET A 40 -11.53 14.12 -7.93
N LEU A 41 -10.93 13.86 -9.09
CA LEU A 41 -9.49 13.55 -9.19
C LEU A 41 -8.61 14.77 -8.92
N ILE A 42 -9.02 15.97 -9.37
CA ILE A 42 -8.30 17.22 -9.10
C ILE A 42 -8.25 17.48 -7.59
N TYR A 43 -9.42 17.42 -6.93
CA TYR A 43 -9.54 17.65 -5.50
C TYR A 43 -8.71 16.65 -4.70
N TRP A 44 -8.80 15.35 -5.01
CA TRP A 44 -8.04 14.34 -4.30
C TRP A 44 -6.52 14.51 -4.48
N ASN A 45 -6.05 14.81 -5.69
CA ASN A 45 -4.62 14.97 -5.94
C ASN A 45 -4.02 16.26 -5.34
N LEU A 46 -4.76 17.38 -5.38
CA LEU A 46 -4.24 18.68 -4.95
C LEU A 46 -4.55 19.04 -3.48
N ALA A 47 -5.65 18.52 -2.93
CA ALA A 47 -6.08 18.82 -1.57
C ALA A 47 -6.19 17.56 -0.72
N GLY A 48 -6.95 16.56 -1.16
CA GLY A 48 -7.25 15.37 -0.37
C GLY A 48 -5.99 14.65 0.13
N VAL A 49 -5.11 14.21 -0.78
CA VAL A 49 -3.87 13.51 -0.43
C VAL A 49 -2.95 14.37 0.45
N PRO A 50 -2.52 15.59 0.05
CA PRO A 50 -1.54 16.34 0.85
C PRO A 50 -2.05 16.69 2.24
N PHE A 51 -3.31 17.14 2.39
CA PHE A 51 -3.82 17.56 3.70
C PHE A 51 -4.20 16.38 4.60
N VAL A 52 -4.80 15.32 4.06
CA VAL A 52 -5.16 14.14 4.87
C VAL A 52 -3.91 13.37 5.30
N TYR A 53 -2.89 13.27 4.44
CA TYR A 53 -1.66 12.54 4.77
C TYR A 53 -0.74 13.35 5.68
N ALA A 54 -0.71 14.69 5.57
CA ALA A 54 0.03 15.53 6.52
C ALA A 54 -0.65 15.64 7.90
N PHE A 55 -1.89 15.16 8.03
CA PHE A 55 -2.71 15.34 9.22
C PHE A 55 -2.05 14.78 10.48
N GLN A 56 -1.42 13.61 10.43
CA GLN A 56 -0.78 12.99 11.61
C GLN A 56 0.38 13.83 12.14
N ALA A 57 1.24 14.34 11.26
CA ALA A 57 2.34 15.21 11.64
C ALA A 57 1.81 16.52 12.26
N ASN A 58 0.80 17.13 11.62
CA ASN A 58 0.16 18.34 12.14
C ASN A 58 -0.50 18.11 13.51
N TYR A 59 -1.20 16.99 13.66
CA TYR A 59 -1.84 16.57 14.90
C TYR A 59 -0.82 16.45 16.05
N ILE A 60 0.30 15.76 15.81
CA ILE A 60 1.39 15.62 16.79
C ILE A 60 1.94 17.00 17.17
N LEU A 61 2.16 17.89 16.19
CA LEU A 61 2.67 19.25 16.42
C LEU A 61 1.71 20.07 17.29
N VAL A 62 0.44 20.17 16.90
CA VAL A 62 -0.57 20.98 17.61
C VAL A 62 -0.77 20.47 19.03
N ASN A 63 -0.84 19.15 19.23
CA ASN A 63 -0.94 18.60 20.57
C ASN A 63 0.31 18.81 21.41
N SER A 64 1.50 18.72 20.81
CA SER A 64 2.77 19.01 21.48
C SER A 64 2.82 20.44 22.00
N LEU A 65 2.34 21.40 21.21
CA LEU A 65 2.26 22.81 21.60
C LEU A 65 1.20 23.06 22.68
N ARG A 66 0.04 22.39 22.59
CA ARG A 66 -1.06 22.55 23.54
C ARG A 66 -0.75 21.98 24.93
N THR A 67 -0.08 20.84 24.98
CA THR A 67 0.18 20.11 26.25
C THR A 67 1.45 20.55 26.94
N GLN A 68 2.37 21.23 26.23
CA GLN A 68 3.72 21.61 26.70
C GLN A 68 4.62 20.44 27.14
N ASN A 69 4.09 19.22 27.23
CA ASN A 69 4.81 17.96 27.45
C ASN A 69 4.58 17.00 26.27
N PRO A 70 5.34 17.16 25.18
CA PRO A 70 5.04 16.48 23.92
C PRO A 70 5.35 14.97 23.95
N THR A 71 5.97 14.48 25.03
CA THR A 71 6.28 13.07 25.27
C THR A 71 5.46 12.41 26.37
N GLU A 72 4.56 13.15 27.02
CA GLU A 72 3.74 12.61 28.10
C GLU A 72 2.83 11.49 27.59
N GLY A 73 2.84 10.37 28.30
CA GLY A 73 2.08 9.17 27.94
C GLY A 73 2.71 8.30 26.83
N ILE A 74 3.73 8.75 26.10
CA ILE A 74 4.29 7.98 24.99
C ILE A 74 5.04 6.75 25.48
N SER A 75 4.47 5.57 25.23
CA SER A 75 5.18 4.29 25.41
C SER A 75 6.25 4.13 24.32
N MET A 76 7.53 4.24 24.70
CA MET A 76 8.65 3.97 23.78
C MET A 76 8.58 2.54 23.22
N THR A 77 8.13 1.58 24.04
CA THR A 77 7.93 0.20 23.62
C THR A 77 6.92 0.09 22.48
N LEU A 78 5.80 0.81 22.57
CA LEU A 78 4.81 0.87 21.49
C LEU A 78 5.45 1.43 20.22
N ILE A 79 6.17 2.55 20.29
CA ILE A 79 6.80 3.16 19.12
C ILE A 79 7.82 2.21 18.47
N MET A 80 8.63 1.51 19.26
CA MET A 80 9.58 0.51 18.74
C MET A 80 8.86 -0.64 18.02
N VAL A 81 7.79 -1.17 18.61
CA VAL A 81 6.96 -2.21 17.98
C VAL A 81 6.35 -1.71 16.67
N LEU A 82 5.81 -0.48 16.66
CA LEU A 82 5.25 0.13 15.45
C LEU A 82 6.30 0.30 14.36
N PHE A 83 7.54 0.67 14.71
CA PHE A 83 8.65 0.76 13.74
C PHE A 83 8.95 -0.59 13.08
N VAL A 84 9.01 -1.67 13.87
CA VAL A 84 9.22 -3.02 13.33
C VAL A 84 8.08 -3.40 12.38
N ILE A 85 6.83 -3.18 12.79
CA ILE A 85 5.66 -3.45 11.95
C ILE A 85 5.69 -2.62 10.66
N LEU A 86 6.05 -1.33 10.75
CA LEU A 86 6.17 -0.44 9.60
C LEU A 86 7.19 -0.96 8.58
N VAL A 87 8.38 -1.36 9.01
CA VAL A 87 9.44 -1.86 8.11
C VAL A 87 9.01 -3.16 7.44
N LEU A 88 8.39 -4.09 8.19
CA LEU A 88 7.88 -5.34 7.64
C LEU A 88 6.74 -5.11 6.64
N ALA A 89 5.78 -4.25 6.99
CA ALA A 89 4.67 -3.88 6.11
C ALA A 89 5.18 -3.18 4.84
N TYR A 90 6.10 -2.23 4.98
CA TYR A 90 6.75 -1.56 3.85
C TYR A 90 7.46 -2.56 2.93
N TYR A 91 8.21 -3.52 3.49
CA TYR A 91 8.88 -4.56 2.73
C TYR A 91 7.89 -5.37 1.89
N ILE A 92 6.79 -5.84 2.49
CA ILE A 92 5.75 -6.60 1.79
C ILE A 92 5.09 -5.74 0.71
N TRP A 93 4.72 -4.51 1.05
CA TRP A 93 4.02 -3.59 0.14
C TRP A 93 4.88 -3.27 -1.10
N ASP A 94 6.11 -2.82 -0.89
CA ASP A 94 7.03 -2.41 -1.96
C ASP A 94 7.43 -3.60 -2.84
N SER A 95 7.85 -4.72 -2.23
CA SER A 95 8.28 -5.89 -2.99
C SER A 95 7.12 -6.57 -3.72
N SER A 96 5.92 -6.69 -3.14
CA SER A 96 4.78 -7.33 -3.80
C SER A 96 4.22 -6.52 -4.98
N GLN A 97 4.21 -5.19 -4.89
CA GLN A 97 3.86 -4.32 -6.01
C GLN A 97 4.89 -4.40 -7.13
N ALA A 98 6.19 -4.35 -6.78
CA ALA A 98 7.27 -4.51 -7.74
C ALA A 98 7.19 -5.85 -8.48
N GLN A 99 6.95 -6.97 -7.76
CA GLN A 99 6.82 -8.29 -8.37
C GLN A 99 5.71 -8.32 -9.43
N LYS A 100 4.53 -7.77 -9.15
CA LYS A 100 3.41 -7.73 -10.10
C LYS A 100 3.75 -6.91 -11.34
N ASN A 101 4.23 -5.69 -11.14
CA ASN A 101 4.44 -4.75 -12.24
C ASN A 101 5.63 -5.18 -13.10
N ARG A 102 6.73 -5.59 -12.48
CA ARG A 102 7.92 -6.08 -13.20
C ARG A 102 7.64 -7.39 -13.92
N PHE A 103 6.85 -8.30 -13.35
CA PHE A 103 6.39 -9.49 -14.06
C PHE A 103 5.66 -9.13 -15.36
N ARG A 104 4.75 -8.15 -15.32
CA ARG A 104 4.04 -7.66 -16.51
C ARG A 104 4.98 -7.00 -17.52
N MET A 105 5.94 -6.20 -17.05
CA MET A 105 6.93 -5.54 -17.91
C MET A 105 7.85 -6.56 -18.59
N GLN A 106 8.32 -7.57 -17.86
CA GLN A 106 9.16 -8.65 -18.40
C GLN A 106 8.43 -9.44 -19.48
N GLN A 107 7.15 -9.77 -19.27
CA GLN A 107 6.34 -10.45 -20.29
C GLN A 107 6.12 -9.63 -21.55
N ARG A 108 6.17 -8.30 -21.45
CA ARG A 108 6.02 -7.38 -22.58
C ARG A 108 7.35 -6.96 -23.20
N GLY A 109 8.48 -7.39 -22.64
CA GLY A 109 9.81 -6.95 -23.06
C GLY A 109 10.12 -5.46 -22.74
N THR A 110 9.34 -4.82 -21.87
CA THR A 110 9.48 -3.39 -21.54
C THR A 110 10.15 -3.15 -20.18
N TYR A 111 10.74 -4.19 -19.58
CA TYR A 111 11.38 -4.08 -18.27
C TYR A 111 12.73 -3.37 -18.38
N VAL A 112 12.84 -2.23 -17.73
CA VAL A 112 14.09 -1.47 -17.59
C VAL A 112 14.52 -1.51 -16.12
N PRO A 113 15.68 -2.11 -15.78
CA PRO A 113 16.18 -2.08 -14.41
C PRO A 113 16.55 -0.63 -14.03
N ARG A 114 16.09 -0.19 -12.84
CA ARG A 114 16.36 1.13 -12.29
C ARG A 114 17.10 1.00 -10.95
N SER A 115 18.11 1.85 -10.75
CA SER A 115 18.96 1.85 -9.55
C SER A 115 18.51 2.87 -8.48
N ALA A 116 17.20 3.11 -8.36
CA ALA A 116 16.67 4.06 -7.39
C ALA A 116 16.70 3.51 -5.95
N PHE A 117 17.22 4.28 -4.99
CA PHE A 117 17.48 3.83 -3.63
C PHE A 117 16.31 4.12 -2.66
N PRO A 118 16.07 3.28 -1.64
CA PRO A 118 16.49 1.87 -1.52
C PRO A 118 15.63 0.93 -2.41
N GLN A 119 16.30 -0.06 -3.03
CA GLN A 119 15.63 -1.22 -3.61
C GLN A 119 15.53 -2.32 -2.56
N VAL A 120 14.31 -2.72 -2.20
CA VAL A 120 14.13 -3.88 -1.33
C VAL A 120 14.52 -5.17 -2.07
N PRO A 121 15.11 -6.16 -1.39
CA PRO A 121 15.41 -7.44 -2.01
C PRO A 121 14.11 -8.17 -2.39
N TRP A 122 14.21 -9.13 -3.31
CA TRP A 122 13.08 -9.97 -3.75
C TRP A 122 11.92 -9.19 -4.43
N ASN A 123 12.23 -8.04 -5.01
CA ASN A 123 11.30 -7.21 -5.78
C ASN A 123 11.06 -7.71 -7.22
N THR A 124 11.99 -8.48 -7.81
CA THR A 124 11.88 -9.09 -9.14
C THR A 124 12.02 -10.61 -9.01
N LEU A 125 11.02 -11.35 -9.51
CA LEU A 125 11.04 -12.81 -9.51
C LEU A 125 11.86 -13.33 -10.70
N LYS A 126 12.64 -14.40 -10.47
CA LYS A 126 13.33 -15.15 -11.54
C LYS A 126 12.48 -16.37 -11.90
N ASN A 127 12.13 -16.52 -13.17
CA ASN A 127 11.29 -17.61 -13.69
C ASN A 127 9.99 -17.84 -12.87
N PRO A 128 9.15 -16.81 -12.67
CA PRO A 128 7.96 -16.92 -11.83
C PRO A 128 6.91 -17.87 -12.42
N LYS A 129 6.21 -18.60 -11.55
CA LYS A 129 5.02 -19.37 -11.95
C LYS A 129 3.84 -18.44 -12.25
N TYR A 130 3.14 -18.69 -13.35
CA TYR A 130 1.93 -17.96 -13.73
C TYR A 130 0.90 -18.91 -14.36
N LEU A 131 -0.38 -18.54 -14.26
CA LEU A 131 -1.48 -19.16 -14.98
C LEU A 131 -1.61 -18.45 -16.34
N LYS A 132 -1.60 -19.19 -17.44
CA LYS A 132 -1.93 -18.66 -18.77
C LYS A 132 -3.44 -18.73 -18.95
N THR A 133 -4.06 -17.60 -19.29
CA THR A 133 -5.51 -17.49 -19.45
C THR A 133 -5.90 -17.66 -20.92
N GLU A 134 -7.12 -18.13 -21.19
CA GLU A 134 -7.70 -18.30 -22.53
C GLU A 134 -7.68 -16.99 -23.34
N CYS A 135 -7.87 -15.84 -22.68
CA CYS A 135 -7.79 -14.52 -23.31
C CYS A 135 -6.35 -14.04 -23.60
N GLY A 136 -5.36 -14.93 -23.59
CA GLY A 136 -3.97 -14.68 -23.96
C GLY A 136 -3.12 -13.96 -22.91
N SER A 137 -3.75 -13.40 -21.86
CA SER A 137 -3.03 -12.83 -20.71
C SER A 137 -2.58 -13.89 -19.70
N THR A 138 -1.85 -13.45 -18.68
CA THR A 138 -1.32 -14.31 -17.62
C THR A 138 -1.74 -13.81 -16.24
N LEU A 139 -1.76 -14.67 -15.23
CA LEU A 139 -2.00 -14.31 -13.84
C LEU A 139 -0.85 -14.85 -12.98
N LEU A 140 -0.20 -13.97 -12.22
CA LEU A 140 0.94 -14.33 -11.38
C LEU A 140 0.48 -15.17 -10.18
N ILE A 141 1.07 -16.35 -10.00
CA ILE A 141 0.77 -17.29 -8.89
C ILE A 141 2.05 -17.62 -8.10
N ASP A 142 3.01 -16.70 -8.08
CA ASP A 142 4.31 -16.86 -7.44
C ASP A 142 4.69 -15.60 -6.63
N GLY A 143 5.78 -15.69 -5.85
CA GLY A 143 6.19 -14.63 -4.94
C GLY A 143 5.16 -14.39 -3.85
N TRP A 144 4.82 -13.12 -3.58
CA TRP A 144 3.75 -12.77 -2.63
C TRP A 144 2.36 -13.19 -3.11
N TRP A 145 2.18 -13.24 -4.43
CA TRP A 145 0.90 -13.50 -5.09
C TRP A 145 0.45 -14.96 -5.04
N LYS A 146 1.31 -15.86 -4.54
CA LYS A 146 0.94 -17.25 -4.24
C LYS A 146 0.21 -17.40 -2.91
N TYR A 147 0.43 -16.47 -1.97
CA TYR A 147 -0.13 -16.56 -0.62
C TYR A 147 -1.50 -15.89 -0.52
N CYS A 148 -1.65 -14.72 -1.14
CA CYS A 148 -2.94 -14.05 -1.25
C CYS A 148 -3.00 -13.19 -2.52
N ARG A 149 -4.21 -12.82 -2.92
CA ARG A 149 -4.45 -12.06 -4.16
C ARG A 149 -4.10 -10.58 -4.03
N LYS A 150 -4.03 -10.01 -2.82
CA LYS A 150 -3.78 -8.57 -2.58
C LYS A 150 -2.87 -8.32 -1.36
N PRO A 151 -1.65 -8.88 -1.32
CA PRO A 151 -0.73 -8.72 -0.19
C PRO A 151 -0.40 -7.25 0.10
N HIS A 152 -0.20 -6.46 -0.97
CA HIS A 152 0.01 -5.03 -0.89
C HIS A 152 -1.13 -4.28 -0.18
N TYR A 153 -2.40 -4.63 -0.37
CA TYR A 153 -3.50 -3.94 0.32
C TYR A 153 -3.47 -4.17 1.84
N THR A 154 -3.20 -5.39 2.27
CA THR A 154 -3.04 -5.71 3.70
C THR A 154 -1.90 -4.92 4.32
N ALA A 155 -0.75 -4.89 3.62
CA ALA A 155 0.42 -4.14 4.07
C ALA A 155 0.16 -2.62 4.11
N ASP A 156 -0.59 -2.09 3.15
CA ASP A 156 -0.96 -0.67 3.09
C ASP A 156 -1.83 -0.25 4.29
N ILE A 157 -2.87 -1.04 4.59
CA ILE A 157 -3.74 -0.80 5.76
C ILE A 157 -2.94 -0.91 7.06
N CYS A 158 -2.02 -1.87 7.13
CA CYS A 158 -1.14 -2.04 8.28
C CYS A 158 -0.28 -0.78 8.50
N MET A 159 0.36 -0.26 7.45
CA MET A 159 1.12 0.99 7.53
C MET A 159 0.22 2.16 7.97
N ALA A 160 -0.94 2.35 7.33
CA ALA A 160 -1.87 3.43 7.67
C ALA A 160 -2.35 3.37 9.14
N THR A 161 -2.56 2.17 9.66
CA THR A 161 -2.94 1.94 11.05
C THR A 161 -1.80 2.29 11.99
N CYS A 162 -0.55 1.92 11.66
CA CYS A 162 0.62 2.31 12.45
C CYS A 162 0.81 3.83 12.49
N TRP A 163 0.49 4.55 11.40
CA TRP A 163 0.56 6.02 11.38
C TRP A 163 -0.41 6.62 12.41
N ALA A 164 -1.66 6.15 12.44
CA ALA A 164 -2.64 6.60 13.43
C ALA A 164 -2.23 6.24 14.87
N LEU A 165 -1.81 4.99 15.11
CA LEU A 165 -1.41 4.50 16.43
C LEU A 165 -0.19 5.26 16.98
N SER A 166 0.75 5.64 16.12
CA SER A 166 1.95 6.38 16.53
C SER A 166 1.62 7.75 17.14
N CYS A 167 0.46 8.33 16.79
CA CYS A 167 0.05 9.63 17.32
C CYS A 167 -0.29 9.58 18.81
N HIS A 168 -0.63 8.41 19.36
CA HIS A 168 -0.80 7.99 20.77
C HIS A 168 -1.70 8.84 21.72
N GLN A 169 -1.99 10.09 21.39
CA GLN A 169 -2.59 11.07 22.31
C GLN A 169 -4.11 10.86 22.39
N TRP A 170 -4.52 9.91 23.22
CA TRP A 170 -5.93 9.75 23.62
C TRP A 170 -6.41 11.04 24.34
N PRO A 171 -7.65 11.52 24.11
CA PRO A 171 -8.79 10.90 23.41
C PRO A 171 -8.84 11.19 21.90
N GLY A 172 -7.73 11.53 21.27
CA GLY A 172 -7.66 11.84 19.85
C GLY A 172 -8.09 10.71 18.93
N VAL A 173 -9.36 10.69 18.54
CA VAL A 173 -9.88 9.77 17.50
C VAL A 173 -9.54 10.25 16.09
N LEU A 174 -9.16 11.51 15.92
CA LEU A 174 -8.93 12.12 14.61
C LEU A 174 -7.86 11.42 13.76
N PRO A 175 -6.69 10.99 14.31
CA PRO A 175 -5.68 10.28 13.50
C PRO A 175 -6.20 8.98 12.88
N TYR A 176 -7.23 8.35 13.47
CA TYR A 176 -7.83 7.11 12.98
C TYR A 176 -8.80 7.32 11.81
N PHE A 177 -9.15 8.58 11.49
CA PHE A 177 -9.94 8.87 10.30
C PHE A 177 -9.22 8.41 9.02
N TYR A 178 -7.90 8.62 8.94
CA TYR A 178 -7.10 8.21 7.78
C TYR A 178 -7.15 6.71 7.50
N PRO A 179 -6.78 5.80 8.44
CA PRO A 179 -6.86 4.36 8.18
C PRO A 179 -8.30 3.88 7.96
N ALA A 180 -9.30 4.47 8.62
CA ALA A 180 -10.71 4.13 8.38
C ALA A 180 -11.17 4.48 6.96
N PHE A 181 -10.86 5.71 6.51
CA PHE A 181 -11.12 6.14 5.15
C PHE A 181 -10.37 5.26 4.13
N PHE A 182 -9.10 4.98 4.38
CA PHE A 182 -8.25 4.21 3.49
C PHE A 182 -8.69 2.74 3.38
N PHE A 183 -9.16 2.15 4.49
CA PHE A 183 -9.78 0.83 4.49
C PHE A 183 -11.01 0.79 3.58
N GLY A 184 -11.93 1.76 3.70
CA GLY A 184 -13.10 1.87 2.81
C GLY A 184 -12.71 1.97 1.33
N MET A 185 -11.69 2.78 1.03
CA MET A 185 -11.14 2.91 -0.32
C MET A 185 -10.57 1.59 -0.86
N ILE A 186 -9.85 0.83 -0.04
CA ILE A 186 -9.28 -0.47 -0.43
C ILE A 186 -10.37 -1.51 -0.67
N VAL A 187 -11.40 -1.55 0.18
CA VAL A 187 -12.56 -2.43 -0.02
C VAL A 187 -13.24 -2.12 -1.36
N HIS A 188 -13.54 -0.85 -1.62
CA HIS A 188 -14.12 -0.42 -2.90
C HIS A 188 -13.20 -0.74 -4.10
N ARG A 189 -11.88 -0.55 -3.94
CA ARG A 189 -10.89 -0.87 -4.99
C ARG A 189 -10.85 -2.37 -5.28
N TYR A 190 -10.92 -3.20 -4.25
CA TYR A 190 -10.90 -4.66 -4.38
C TYR A 190 -12.17 -5.17 -5.05
N THR A 191 -13.36 -4.69 -4.66
CA THR A 191 -14.62 -5.14 -5.27
C THR A 191 -14.66 -4.84 -6.77
N ARG A 192 -14.19 -3.65 -7.17
CA ARG A 192 -14.06 -3.25 -8.58
C ARG A 192 -13.06 -4.13 -9.34
N ASP A 193 -11.91 -4.41 -8.74
CA ASP A 193 -10.89 -5.27 -9.35
C ASP A 193 -11.37 -6.71 -9.55
N VAL A 194 -12.07 -7.28 -8.56
CA VAL A 194 -12.66 -8.62 -8.66
C VAL A 194 -13.73 -8.67 -9.73
N ALA A 195 -14.66 -7.69 -9.79
CA ALA A 195 -15.69 -7.65 -10.81
C ALA A 195 -15.09 -7.63 -12.22
N ARG A 196 -14.05 -6.82 -12.42
CA ARG A 196 -13.33 -6.74 -13.69
C ARG A 196 -12.58 -8.03 -14.02
N CYS A 197 -11.89 -8.63 -13.06
CA CYS A 197 -11.14 -9.87 -13.30
C CYS A 197 -12.09 -11.03 -13.61
N LYS A 198 -13.24 -11.12 -12.94
CA LYS A 198 -14.31 -12.07 -13.27
C LYS A 198 -14.80 -11.88 -14.71
N ALA A 199 -15.08 -10.63 -15.11
CA ALA A 199 -15.55 -10.33 -16.46
C ALA A 199 -14.50 -10.62 -17.54
N LYS A 200 -13.20 -10.39 -17.25
CA LYS A 200 -12.12 -10.54 -18.22
C LYS A 200 -11.63 -11.99 -18.37
N TYR A 201 -11.50 -12.70 -17.26
CA TYR A 201 -10.85 -14.02 -17.22
C TYR A 201 -11.85 -15.18 -17.08
N SER A 202 -13.12 -14.90 -16.81
CA SER A 202 -14.20 -15.89 -16.79
C SER A 202 -13.83 -17.16 -16.00
N LYS A 203 -13.67 -18.31 -16.66
CA LYS A 203 -13.32 -19.59 -16.03
C LYS A 203 -11.93 -19.59 -15.40
N ASP A 204 -10.96 -18.93 -16.03
CA ASP A 204 -9.59 -18.85 -15.51
C ASP A 204 -9.52 -18.06 -14.20
N TRP A 205 -10.45 -17.11 -14.00
CA TRP A 205 -10.53 -16.41 -12.71
C TRP A 205 -10.87 -17.36 -11.58
N LYS A 206 -11.78 -18.31 -11.82
CA LYS A 206 -12.13 -19.33 -10.83
C LYS A 206 -10.91 -20.22 -10.52
N THR A 207 -10.24 -20.73 -11.56
CA THR A 207 -9.00 -21.50 -11.40
C THR A 207 -7.91 -20.73 -10.65
N TYR A 208 -7.80 -19.42 -10.89
CA TYR A 208 -6.88 -18.56 -10.16
C TYR A 208 -7.26 -18.42 -8.68
N CYS A 209 -8.55 -18.19 -8.38
CA CYS A 209 -9.06 -18.15 -7.02
C CYS A 209 -8.90 -19.49 -6.29
N ASP A 210 -9.05 -20.62 -6.97
CA ASP A 210 -8.86 -21.95 -6.35
C ASP A 210 -7.38 -22.20 -6.01
N ARG A 211 -6.45 -21.68 -6.82
CA ARG A 211 -5.00 -21.75 -6.54
C ARG A 211 -4.55 -20.79 -5.44
N VAL A 212 -5.15 -19.61 -5.39
CA VAL A 212 -4.82 -18.56 -4.41
C VAL A 212 -6.12 -18.16 -3.70
N PRO A 213 -6.58 -18.93 -2.71
CA PRO A 213 -7.92 -18.78 -2.11
C PRO A 213 -8.08 -17.50 -1.31
N TYR A 214 -7.01 -17.02 -0.67
CA TYR A 214 -7.04 -15.85 0.20
C TYR A 214 -6.94 -14.54 -0.59
N ALA A 215 -7.79 -13.58 -0.28
CA ALA A 215 -7.82 -12.24 -0.85
C ALA A 215 -6.74 -11.35 -0.26
N PHE A 216 -6.65 -11.27 1.07
CA PHE A 216 -5.84 -10.30 1.80
C PHE A 216 -4.88 -10.98 2.78
N ILE A 217 -5.38 -11.89 3.63
CA ILE A 217 -4.62 -12.49 4.73
C ILE A 217 -4.65 -14.02 4.58
N PRO A 218 -3.48 -14.66 4.35
CA PRO A 218 -3.40 -16.10 4.25
C PRO A 218 -3.99 -16.79 5.49
N GLY A 219 -4.88 -17.77 5.28
CA GLY A 219 -5.54 -18.51 6.35
C GLY A 219 -6.78 -17.83 6.96
N ILE A 220 -7.09 -16.58 6.58
CA ILE A 220 -8.22 -15.82 7.14
C ILE A 220 -9.18 -15.37 6.04
N ILE A 221 -8.72 -14.53 5.10
CA ILE A 221 -9.58 -13.87 4.10
C ILE A 221 -8.89 -13.60 2.78
#